data_AF-A0AAU5EM29-F1
#
_entry.id   AF-A0AAU5EM29-F1
#
_cell.length_a   1.000
_cell.length_b   1.000
_cell.length_c   1.000
_cell.angle_alpha   90.00
_cell.angle_beta   90.00
_cell.angle_gamma   90.00
#
_symmetry.space_group_name_H-M   'P 1'
#
loop_
_entity.id
_entity.type
_entity.pdbx_description
1 polymer ?
#
loop_
_entity_poly.entity_id
_entity_poly.type
_entity_poly.pdbx_seq_one_letter_code
_entity_poly.pdbx_strand_id
1 'polypeptide(L)'
;MTTTLHDLIATTPGLLCATTDPALWFSDYQADRVTAAALCHDCPLLLACRTYGLQTRQEWGVWGGLDLTAVETYCGTERGYLIHTRNGEIACEPCREVHAVVVGERRRRQLEVEHAKGGSPRGYGIHLRMGEDACEACLGAQAAKSAACRARAQQRRERPRVLSVAPDPAEPGSGAPAGVQSLAIAS
;
A
#
# COMPACT_ATOMS: atom_id res chain seq x y z
N MET A 1 -37.39 -5.29 -21.26
CA MET A 1 -37.61 -6.25 -20.17
C MET A 1 -36.30 -6.36 -19.41
N THR A 2 -36.26 -5.90 -18.17
CA THR A 2 -35.07 -5.99 -17.32
C THR A 2 -34.91 -7.43 -16.84
N THR A 3 -33.89 -8.13 -17.32
CA THR A 3 -33.55 -9.46 -16.80
C THR A 3 -33.19 -9.35 -15.33
N THR A 4 -33.90 -10.08 -14.47
CA THR A 4 -33.64 -10.08 -13.03
C THR A 4 -32.56 -11.11 -12.66
N LEU A 5 -31.98 -10.99 -11.47
CA LEU A 5 -31.06 -12.02 -10.97
C LEU A 5 -31.73 -13.40 -10.91
N HIS A 6 -33.01 -13.45 -10.55
CA HIS A 6 -33.78 -14.69 -10.52
C HIS A 6 -33.85 -15.38 -11.90
N ASP A 7 -34.07 -14.60 -12.97
CA ASP A 7 -34.08 -15.12 -14.33
C ASP A 7 -32.71 -15.69 -14.72
N LEU A 8 -31.63 -14.96 -14.41
CA LEU A 8 -30.26 -15.40 -14.69
C LEU A 8 -29.91 -16.70 -13.97
N ILE A 9 -30.30 -16.83 -12.69
CA ILE A 9 -30.08 -18.05 -11.90
C ILE A 9 -30.86 -19.22 -12.51
N ALA A 10 -32.12 -19.00 -12.90
CA ALA A 10 -32.98 -20.04 -13.45
C ALA A 10 -32.47 -20.57 -14.81
N THR A 11 -31.83 -19.72 -15.62
CA THR A 11 -31.38 -20.11 -16.97
C THR A 11 -29.92 -20.55 -17.04
N THR A 12 -29.13 -20.40 -15.97
CA THR A 12 -27.70 -20.73 -15.98
C THR A 12 -27.47 -22.09 -15.32
N PRO A 13 -27.10 -23.14 -16.08
CA PRO A 13 -26.82 -24.45 -15.50
C PRO A 13 -25.47 -24.47 -14.78
N GLY A 14 -25.31 -25.41 -13.83
CA GLY A 14 -24.01 -25.68 -13.19
C GLY A 14 -23.56 -24.64 -12.17
N LEU A 15 -24.47 -23.81 -11.66
CA LEU A 15 -24.16 -22.89 -10.57
C LEU A 15 -23.85 -23.66 -9.28
N LEU A 16 -22.66 -23.46 -8.72
CA LEU A 16 -22.24 -24.14 -7.49
C LEU A 16 -23.20 -23.91 -6.32
N CYS A 17 -23.78 -22.70 -6.22
CA CYS A 17 -24.80 -22.39 -5.20
C CYS A 17 -26.12 -23.15 -5.37
N ALA A 18 -26.39 -23.73 -6.54
CA ALA A 18 -27.56 -24.57 -6.78
C ALA A 18 -27.26 -26.07 -6.62
N THR A 19 -25.99 -26.48 -6.74
CA THR A 19 -25.57 -27.89 -6.73
C THR A 19 -24.95 -28.34 -5.40
N THR A 20 -24.70 -27.42 -4.48
CA THR A 20 -24.11 -27.68 -3.16
C THR A 20 -25.13 -27.32 -2.08
N ASP A 21 -24.91 -27.80 -0.86
CA ASP A 21 -25.80 -27.58 0.28
C ASP A 21 -26.05 -26.07 0.53
N PRO A 22 -27.31 -25.58 0.43
CA PRO A 22 -27.65 -24.19 0.71
C PRO A 22 -27.21 -23.71 2.10
N ALA A 23 -27.12 -24.62 3.09
CA ALA A 23 -26.68 -24.27 4.43
C ALA A 23 -25.28 -23.64 4.45
N LEU A 24 -24.42 -23.96 3.47
CA LEU A 24 -23.09 -23.38 3.34
C LEU A 24 -23.13 -21.86 3.05
N TRP A 25 -24.06 -21.40 2.20
CA TRP A 25 -24.20 -19.98 1.83
C TRP A 25 -24.85 -19.13 2.92
N PHE A 26 -25.62 -19.75 3.79
CA PHE A 26 -26.38 -19.09 4.86
C PHE A 26 -25.93 -19.55 6.26
N SER A 27 -24.73 -20.13 6.39
CA SER A 27 -24.21 -20.64 7.66
C SER A 27 -24.04 -19.52 8.68
N ASP A 28 -24.32 -19.81 9.95
CA ASP A 28 -24.02 -18.93 11.08
C ASP A 28 -22.52 -18.79 11.34
N TYR A 29 -21.72 -19.76 10.88
CA TYR A 29 -20.26 -19.77 11.06
C TYR A 29 -19.56 -18.98 9.95
N GLN A 30 -18.72 -18.03 10.34
CA GLN A 30 -17.95 -17.20 9.39
C GLN A 30 -17.02 -18.02 8.49
N ALA A 31 -16.41 -19.09 9.01
CA ALA A 31 -15.50 -19.94 8.22
C ALA A 31 -16.22 -20.61 7.03
N ASP A 32 -17.47 -21.03 7.23
CA ASP A 32 -18.30 -21.62 6.20
C ASP A 32 -18.68 -20.59 5.13
N ARG A 33 -19.04 -19.37 5.55
CA ARG A 33 -19.35 -18.26 4.63
C ARG A 33 -18.13 -17.81 3.83
N VAL A 34 -16.94 -17.76 4.44
CA VAL A 34 -15.68 -17.50 3.70
C VAL A 34 -15.43 -18.58 2.65
N THR A 35 -15.70 -19.84 3.01
CA THR A 35 -15.57 -20.97 2.08
C THR A 35 -16.58 -20.85 0.93
N ALA A 36 -17.83 -20.56 1.22
CA ALA A 36 -18.88 -20.32 0.21
C ALA A 36 -18.54 -19.14 -0.71
N ALA A 37 -17.93 -18.08 -0.17
CA ALA A 37 -17.50 -16.92 -0.93
C ALA A 37 -16.39 -17.26 -1.92
N ALA A 38 -15.43 -18.10 -1.51
CA ALA A 38 -14.37 -18.60 -2.39
C ALA A 38 -14.93 -19.43 -3.56
N LEU A 39 -15.96 -20.26 -3.31
CA LEU A 39 -16.64 -21.04 -4.34
C LEU A 39 -17.32 -20.16 -5.42
N CYS A 40 -17.56 -18.87 -5.14
CA CYS A 40 -18.17 -17.99 -6.13
C CYS A 40 -17.20 -17.54 -7.24
N HIS A 41 -15.89 -17.71 -7.10
CA HIS A 41 -14.89 -17.06 -7.96
C HIS A 41 -15.06 -17.36 -9.45
N ASP A 42 -15.43 -18.59 -9.79
CA ASP A 42 -15.62 -19.05 -11.17
C ASP A 42 -17.09 -18.96 -11.64
N CYS A 43 -17.97 -18.34 -10.85
CA CYS A 43 -19.38 -18.23 -11.18
C CYS A 43 -19.62 -17.19 -12.29
N PRO A 44 -20.28 -17.55 -13.41
CA PRO A 44 -20.57 -16.61 -14.49
C PRO A 44 -21.52 -15.47 -14.07
N LEU A 45 -22.26 -15.66 -12.95
CA LEU A 45 -23.18 -14.66 -12.40
C LEU A 45 -22.58 -13.85 -11.24
N LEU A 46 -21.27 -13.97 -10.97
CA LEU A 46 -20.63 -13.33 -9.80
C LEU A 46 -20.97 -11.84 -9.69
N LEU A 47 -20.83 -11.08 -10.78
CA LEU A 47 -21.07 -9.64 -10.75
C LEU A 47 -22.56 -9.31 -10.56
N ALA A 48 -23.46 -9.99 -11.29
CA ALA A 48 -24.89 -9.76 -11.17
C ALA A 48 -25.41 -10.09 -9.76
N CYS A 49 -24.96 -11.21 -9.19
CA CYS A 49 -25.31 -11.64 -7.84
C CYS A 49 -24.76 -10.67 -6.77
N ARG A 50 -23.51 -10.21 -6.93
CA ARG A 50 -22.90 -9.21 -6.05
C ARG A 50 -23.66 -7.88 -6.09
N THR A 51 -23.95 -7.38 -7.28
CA THR A 51 -24.69 -6.12 -7.46
C THR A 51 -26.05 -6.19 -6.79
N TYR A 52 -26.77 -7.30 -6.96
CA TYR A 52 -28.05 -7.53 -6.31
C TYR A 52 -27.93 -7.53 -4.78
N GLY A 53 -26.97 -8.29 -4.22
CA GLY A 53 -26.77 -8.38 -2.77
C GLY A 53 -26.48 -7.01 -2.14
N LEU A 54 -25.66 -6.20 -2.80
CA LEU A 54 -25.36 -4.83 -2.36
C LEU A 54 -26.55 -3.87 -2.52
N GLN A 55 -27.24 -3.90 -3.65
CA GLN A 55 -28.38 -2.99 -3.93
C GLN A 55 -29.57 -3.25 -3.02
N THR A 56 -29.84 -4.52 -2.74
CA THR A 56 -30.97 -4.93 -1.88
C THR A 56 -30.59 -5.01 -0.41
N ARG A 57 -29.33 -4.72 -0.07
CA ARG A 57 -28.78 -4.78 1.30
C ARG A 57 -29.11 -6.10 1.98
N GLN A 58 -28.83 -7.20 1.29
CA GLN A 58 -28.99 -8.52 1.90
C GLN A 58 -28.08 -8.60 3.14
N GLU A 59 -28.72 -8.75 4.29
CA GLU A 59 -28.09 -8.75 5.62
C GLU A 59 -27.54 -10.13 6.01
N TRP A 60 -27.91 -11.18 5.26
CA TRP A 60 -27.56 -12.56 5.57
C TRP A 60 -26.97 -13.29 4.36
N GLY A 61 -26.00 -14.16 4.65
CA GLY A 61 -25.42 -15.09 3.69
C GLY A 61 -24.43 -14.49 2.69
N VAL A 62 -24.05 -15.31 1.73
CA VAL A 62 -22.99 -15.03 0.75
C VAL A 62 -23.55 -14.71 -0.63
N TRP A 63 -23.19 -13.55 -1.17
CA TRP A 63 -23.69 -13.02 -2.43
C TRP A 63 -22.55 -12.62 -3.35
N GLY A 64 -22.43 -13.27 -4.51
CA GLY A 64 -21.40 -12.91 -5.52
C GLY A 64 -19.96 -12.87 -4.98
N GLY A 65 -19.63 -13.82 -4.10
CA GLY A 65 -18.33 -13.93 -3.44
C GLY A 65 -18.11 -12.95 -2.28
N LEU A 66 -19.15 -12.30 -1.77
CA LEU A 66 -19.09 -11.44 -0.59
C LEU A 66 -19.90 -12.06 0.54
N ASP A 67 -19.28 -12.26 1.70
CA ASP A 67 -20.02 -12.43 2.95
C ASP A 67 -20.51 -11.06 3.42
N LEU A 68 -21.78 -10.77 3.16
CA LEU A 68 -22.38 -9.48 3.50
C LEU A 68 -22.61 -9.31 5.02
N THR A 69 -22.54 -10.39 5.80
CA THR A 69 -22.53 -10.32 7.27
C THR A 69 -21.21 -9.77 7.81
N ALA A 70 -20.11 -9.98 7.07
CA ALA A 70 -18.75 -9.57 7.47
C ALA A 70 -18.34 -8.19 6.93
N VAL A 71 -19.12 -7.61 6.00
CA VAL A 71 -18.92 -6.23 5.54
C VAL A 71 -19.03 -5.26 6.73
N GLU A 72 -19.81 -5.61 7.76
CA GLU A 72 -19.96 -4.81 8.97
C GLU A 72 -18.86 -5.06 10.03
N THR A 73 -18.17 -6.21 10.02
CA THR A 73 -17.22 -6.57 11.10
C THR A 73 -15.77 -6.13 10.87
N TYR A 74 -15.33 -5.93 9.62
CA TYR A 74 -13.93 -5.58 9.33
C TYR A 74 -13.73 -4.30 8.52
N CYS A 75 -14.66 -3.94 7.64
CA CYS A 75 -14.54 -2.69 6.87
C CYS A 75 -14.78 -1.47 7.77
N GLY A 76 -14.05 -0.39 7.54
CA GLY A 76 -14.08 0.78 8.45
C GLY A 76 -13.21 0.62 9.70
N THR A 77 -12.23 -0.28 9.68
CA THR A 77 -11.20 -0.38 10.72
C THR A 77 -9.79 -0.36 10.11
N GLU A 78 -8.78 0.03 10.90
CA GLU A 78 -7.38 -0.06 10.48
C GLU A 78 -7.01 -1.53 10.13
N ARG A 79 -7.57 -2.49 10.87
CA ARG A 79 -7.36 -3.91 10.60
C ARG A 79 -7.93 -4.32 9.24
N GLY A 80 -9.11 -3.82 8.87
CA GLY A 80 -9.72 -4.03 7.56
C GLY A 80 -8.88 -3.45 6.42
N TYR A 81 -8.38 -2.22 6.57
CA TYR A 81 -7.46 -1.62 5.59
C TYR A 81 -6.20 -2.47 5.37
N LEU A 82 -5.60 -2.97 6.45
CA LEU A 82 -4.43 -3.84 6.36
C LEU A 82 -4.71 -5.18 5.68
N ILE A 83 -5.94 -5.69 5.75
CA ILE A 83 -6.34 -6.90 5.03
C ILE A 83 -6.41 -6.63 3.52
N HIS A 84 -7.09 -5.56 3.09
CA HIS A 84 -7.17 -5.19 1.68
C HIS A 84 -5.78 -5.04 1.05
N THR A 85 -4.90 -4.28 1.71
CA THR A 85 -3.54 -4.05 1.22
C THR A 85 -2.70 -5.33 1.15
N ARG A 86 -2.84 -6.24 2.12
CA ARG A 86 -2.15 -7.54 2.09
C ARG A 86 -2.61 -8.41 0.92
N ASN A 87 -3.90 -8.35 0.60
CA ASN A 87 -4.50 -9.16 -0.46
C ASN A 87 -4.35 -8.54 -1.85
N GLY A 88 -3.78 -7.33 -1.97
CA GLY A 88 -3.64 -6.62 -3.25
C GLY A 88 -4.95 -6.03 -3.77
N GLU A 89 -5.95 -5.90 -2.91
CA GLU A 89 -7.24 -5.32 -3.25
C GLU A 89 -7.22 -3.79 -3.12
N ILE A 90 -8.08 -3.13 -3.89
CA ILE A 90 -8.39 -1.72 -3.67
C ILE A 90 -9.27 -1.61 -2.43
N ALA A 91 -8.73 -1.09 -1.33
CA ALA A 91 -9.46 -0.92 -0.07
C ALA A 91 -10.72 -0.06 -0.25
N CYS A 92 -11.82 -0.39 0.42
CA CYS A 92 -13.05 0.42 0.37
C CYS A 92 -12.88 1.80 1.04
N GLU A 93 -13.78 2.74 0.74
CA GLU A 93 -13.71 4.11 1.28
C GLU A 93 -13.66 4.14 2.82
N PRO A 94 -14.53 3.43 3.57
CA PRO A 94 -14.46 3.42 5.04
C PRO A 94 -13.09 2.97 5.59
N CYS A 95 -12.49 1.96 4.98
CA CYS A 95 -11.14 1.50 5.36
C CYS A 95 -10.07 2.56 5.05
N ARG A 96 -10.18 3.24 3.90
CA ARG A 96 -9.26 4.32 3.53
C ARG A 96 -9.38 5.51 4.47
N GLU A 97 -10.59 5.88 4.86
CA GLU A 97 -10.86 6.99 5.79
C GLU A 97 -10.23 6.72 7.17
N VAL A 98 -10.46 5.54 7.75
CA VAL A 98 -9.84 5.18 9.02
C VAL A 98 -8.32 5.17 8.92
N HIS A 99 -7.77 4.61 7.84
CA HIS A 99 -6.33 4.63 7.63
C HIS A 99 -5.77 6.06 7.47
N ALA A 100 -6.49 6.94 6.79
CA ALA A 100 -6.12 8.34 6.66
C ALA A 100 -6.04 9.05 8.02
N VAL A 101 -7.00 8.79 8.92
CA VAL A 101 -6.98 9.30 10.30
C VAL A 101 -5.74 8.80 11.04
N VAL A 102 -5.52 7.48 11.05
CA VAL A 102 -4.37 6.85 11.75
C VAL A 102 -3.03 7.38 11.24
N VAL A 103 -2.88 7.48 9.92
CA VAL A 103 -1.67 8.03 9.29
C VAL A 103 -1.52 9.52 9.59
N GLY A 104 -2.62 10.27 9.60
CA GLY A 104 -2.65 11.68 9.98
C GLY A 104 -2.15 11.92 11.41
N GLU A 105 -2.66 11.15 12.38
CA GLU A 105 -2.21 11.22 13.77
C GLU A 105 -0.72 10.86 13.93
N ARG A 106 -0.27 9.79 13.26
CA ARG A 106 1.16 9.42 13.23
C ARG A 106 2.02 10.56 12.67
N ARG A 107 1.54 11.22 11.61
CA ARG A 107 2.21 12.37 10.99
C ARG A 107 2.26 13.57 11.94
N ARG A 108 1.18 13.88 12.67
CA ARG A 108 1.17 14.94 13.69
C ARG A 108 2.18 14.70 14.80
N ARG A 109 2.22 13.48 15.38
CA ARG A 109 3.25 13.11 16.36
C ARG A 109 4.67 13.26 15.82
N GLN A 110 4.89 12.93 14.56
CA GLN A 110 6.19 13.15 13.93
C GLN A 110 6.49 14.64 13.76
N LEU A 111 5.50 15.49 13.43
CA LEU A 111 5.69 16.94 13.38
C LEU A 111 6.12 17.50 14.72
N GLU A 112 5.55 17.06 15.84
CA GLU A 112 5.99 17.49 17.18
C GLU A 112 7.48 17.23 17.38
N VAL A 113 7.96 16.03 17.00
CA VAL A 113 9.38 15.68 17.07
C VAL A 113 10.25 16.54 16.15
N GLU A 114 9.77 16.87 14.95
CA GLU A 114 10.51 17.71 14.00
C GLU A 114 10.49 19.19 14.40
N HIS A 115 9.39 19.68 14.97
CA HIS A 115 9.26 21.02 15.51
C HIS A 115 10.13 21.22 16.74
N ALA A 116 10.23 20.21 17.62
CA ALA A 116 11.15 20.22 18.76
C ALA A 116 12.63 20.37 18.35
N LYS A 117 12.99 19.97 17.12
CA LYS A 117 14.33 20.17 16.55
C LYS A 117 14.51 21.55 15.89
N GLY A 118 13.51 22.43 15.96
CA GLY A 118 13.50 23.71 15.27
C GLY A 118 12.99 23.66 13.82
N GLY A 119 12.20 22.64 13.47
CA GLY A 119 11.67 22.46 12.12
C GLY A 119 12.64 21.72 11.19
N SER A 120 12.11 21.05 10.17
CA SER A 120 12.95 20.26 9.25
C SER A 120 12.35 20.11 7.85
N PRO A 121 13.17 19.77 6.83
CA PRO A 121 12.69 19.38 5.51
C PRO A 121 11.70 18.21 5.55
N ARG A 122 11.86 17.30 6.51
CA ARG A 122 10.93 16.19 6.72
C ARG A 122 9.60 16.70 7.25
N GLY A 123 9.62 17.61 8.22
CA GLY A 123 8.44 18.29 8.75
C GLY A 123 7.71 19.08 7.67
N TYR A 124 8.43 19.82 6.82
CA TYR A 124 7.86 20.49 5.64
C TYR A 124 7.08 19.52 4.75
N GLY A 125 7.67 18.38 4.40
CA GLY A 125 6.99 17.36 3.60
C GLY A 125 5.80 16.70 4.30
N ILE A 126 5.72 16.72 5.64
CA ILE A 126 4.55 16.23 6.37
C ILE A 126 3.40 17.23 6.24
N HIS A 127 3.63 18.52 6.45
CA HIS A 127 2.61 19.58 6.27
C HIS A 127 1.94 19.49 4.89
N LEU A 128 2.74 19.39 3.82
CA LEU A 128 2.20 19.26 2.45
C LEU A 128 1.33 18.01 2.25
N ARG A 129 1.71 16.87 2.83
CA ARG A 129 0.91 15.63 2.73
C ARG A 129 -0.38 15.67 3.55
N MET A 130 -0.46 16.56 4.52
CA MET A 130 -1.67 16.81 5.31
C MET A 130 -2.57 17.88 4.66
N GLY A 131 -2.09 18.59 3.63
CA GLY A 131 -2.82 19.70 3.02
C GLY A 131 -2.82 20.97 3.88
N GLU A 132 -1.86 21.09 4.79
CA GLU A 132 -1.71 22.23 5.71
C GLU A 132 -0.57 23.15 5.27
N ASP A 133 -0.68 24.44 5.61
CA ASP A 133 0.41 25.39 5.40
C ASP A 133 1.60 25.07 6.32
N ALA A 134 2.79 24.99 5.71
CA ALA A 134 4.00 24.68 6.48
C ALA A 134 4.42 25.87 7.36
N CYS A 135 4.72 25.58 8.63
CA CYS A 135 5.26 26.60 9.54
C CYS A 135 6.61 27.16 9.05
N GLU A 136 6.92 28.40 9.46
CA GLU A 136 8.13 29.13 9.04
C GLU A 136 9.42 28.35 9.31
N ALA A 137 9.50 27.66 10.44
CA ALA A 137 10.66 26.85 10.81
C ALA A 137 10.91 25.70 9.79
N CYS A 138 9.87 24.96 9.44
CA CYS A 138 9.95 23.90 8.43
C CYS A 138 10.22 24.45 7.03
N LEU A 139 9.59 25.58 6.68
CA LEU A 139 9.81 26.27 5.41
C LEU A 139 11.26 26.75 5.27
N GLY A 140 11.80 27.38 6.32
CA GLY A 140 13.17 27.84 6.40
C GLY A 140 14.17 26.68 6.31
N ALA A 141 13.91 25.59 7.02
CA ALA A 141 14.75 24.39 6.95
C ALA A 141 14.76 23.76 5.53
N GLN A 142 13.61 23.74 4.86
CA GLN A 142 13.51 23.30 3.47
C GLN A 142 14.26 24.26 2.51
N ALA A 143 14.11 25.57 2.68
CA ALA A 143 14.80 26.57 1.88
C ALA A 143 16.33 26.46 2.01
N ALA A 144 16.84 26.28 3.23
CA ALA A 144 18.25 26.06 3.51
C ALA A 144 18.78 24.79 2.82
N LYS A 145 18.05 23.67 2.92
CA LYS A 145 18.37 22.43 2.21
C LYS A 145 18.43 22.64 0.70
N SER A 146 17.41 23.29 0.12
CA SER A 146 17.35 23.57 -1.31
C SER A 146 18.49 24.49 -1.78
N ALA A 147 18.84 25.51 -1.00
CA ALA A 147 19.98 26.38 -1.27
C ALA A 147 21.30 25.59 -1.28
N ALA A 148 21.51 24.72 -0.28
CA ALA A 148 22.69 23.86 -0.22
C ALA A 148 22.78 22.89 -1.41
N CYS A 149 21.67 22.29 -1.84
CA CYS A 149 21.62 21.44 -3.03
C CYS A 149 22.00 22.23 -4.30
N ARG A 150 21.47 23.45 -4.47
CA ARG A 150 21.83 24.33 -5.61
C ARG A 150 23.31 24.71 -5.59
N ALA A 151 23.84 25.10 -4.43
CA ALA A 151 25.26 25.43 -4.29
C ALA A 151 26.16 24.23 -4.66
N ARG A 152 25.84 23.02 -4.19
CA ARG A 152 26.57 21.79 -4.56
C ARG A 152 26.49 21.49 -6.06
N ALA A 153 25.34 21.72 -6.68
CA ALA A 153 25.16 21.55 -8.12
C ALA A 153 25.98 22.56 -8.92
N GLN A 154 26.00 23.82 -8.49
CA GLN A 154 26.81 24.88 -9.10
C GLN A 154 28.31 24.57 -8.98
N GLN A 155 28.78 24.22 -7.78
CA GLN A 155 30.17 23.80 -7.56
C GLN A 155 30.56 22.61 -8.45
N ARG A 156 29.67 21.62 -8.63
CA ARG A 156 29.90 20.50 -9.54
C ARG A 156 30.03 20.90 -11.00
N ARG A 157 29.33 21.95 -11.43
CA ARG A 157 29.39 22.50 -12.79
C ARG A 157 30.66 23.31 -13.01
N GLU A 158 31.04 24.11 -12.02
CA GLU A 158 32.25 24.94 -12.05
C GLU A 158 33.52 24.13 -11.83
N ARG A 159 33.42 22.94 -11.21
CA ARG A 159 34.57 22.07 -10.96
C ARG A 159 35.25 21.73 -12.28
N PRO A 160 36.51 22.17 -12.50
CA PRO A 160 37.23 21.87 -13.72
C PRO A 160 37.26 20.37 -13.95
N ARG A 161 36.97 19.95 -15.17
CA ARG A 161 37.10 18.55 -15.56
C ARG A 161 38.59 18.25 -15.61
N VAL A 162 39.13 17.66 -14.55
CA VAL A 162 40.47 17.10 -14.59
C VAL A 162 40.42 15.99 -15.63
N LEU A 163 40.97 16.24 -16.82
CA LEU A 163 41.32 15.18 -17.75
C LEU A 163 42.37 14.35 -17.02
N SER A 164 42.00 13.12 -16.66
CA SER A 164 42.97 12.13 -16.25
C SER A 164 43.94 11.96 -17.40
N VAL A 165 45.15 12.51 -17.25
CA VAL A 165 46.26 12.19 -18.14
C VAL A 165 46.47 10.69 -17.98
N ALA A 166 46.36 9.95 -19.10
CA ALA A 166 46.68 8.54 -19.10
C ALA A 166 48.11 8.37 -18.56
N PRO A 167 48.39 7.40 -17.68
CA PRO A 167 49.75 7.16 -17.22
C PRO A 167 50.64 6.95 -18.45
N ASP A 168 51.80 7.62 -18.45
CA ASP A 168 52.79 7.51 -19.51
C ASP A 168 53.21 6.04 -19.64
N PRO A 169 53.10 5.40 -20.83
CA PRO A 169 53.50 4.01 -21.02
C PRO A 169 55.00 3.77 -20.82
N ALA A 170 55.82 4.82 -20.61
CA ALA A 170 57.26 4.73 -20.41
C ALA A 170 57.72 4.63 -18.94
N GLU A 171 56.82 4.68 -17.94
CA GLU A 171 57.20 4.50 -16.52
C GLU A 171 57.21 3.00 -16.14
N PRO A 172 58.38 2.38 -15.87
CA PRO A 172 58.43 1.02 -15.34
C PRO A 172 57.94 1.01 -13.89
N GLY A 173 56.70 0.56 -13.70
CA GLY A 173 56.11 0.37 -12.37
C GLY A 173 56.88 -0.67 -11.55
N SER A 174 57.42 -0.23 -10.41
CA SER A 174 57.83 -1.10 -9.30
C SER A 174 56.59 -1.73 -8.69
N GLY A 175 56.21 -2.90 -9.20
CA GLY A 175 55.13 -3.72 -8.64
C GLY A 175 55.60 -4.42 -7.37
N ALA A 176 55.18 -3.91 -6.20
CA ALA A 176 55.16 -4.71 -4.98
C ALA A 176 53.94 -5.67 -5.03
N PRO A 177 54.11 -6.99 -4.87
CA PRO A 177 52.96 -7.89 -4.81
C PRO A 177 52.18 -7.68 -3.50
N ALA A 178 50.85 -7.59 -3.65
CA ALA A 178 49.90 -7.57 -2.55
C ALA A 178 50.01 -8.87 -1.73
N GLY A 179 50.35 -8.73 -0.46
CA GLY A 179 50.30 -9.83 0.51
C GLY A 179 48.85 -10.24 0.77
N VAL A 180 48.54 -11.51 0.49
CA VAL A 180 47.29 -12.16 0.86
C VAL A 180 47.26 -12.31 2.37
N GLN A 181 46.36 -11.63 3.07
CA GLN A 181 46.15 -11.85 4.50
C GLN A 181 45.17 -13.02 4.69
N SER A 182 45.70 -14.17 5.13
CA SER A 182 44.87 -15.26 5.66
C SER A 182 44.28 -14.86 7.02
N LEU A 183 42.96 -14.81 7.12
CA LEU A 183 42.26 -14.77 8.40
C LEU A 183 42.23 -16.18 9.00
N ALA A 184 42.86 -16.34 10.17
CA ALA A 184 42.69 -17.51 11.02
C ALA A 184 41.36 -17.40 11.79
N ILE A 185 40.51 -18.40 11.64
CA ILE A 185 39.34 -18.64 12.49
C ILE A 185 39.84 -19.46 13.68
N ALA A 186 39.74 -18.92 14.90
CA ALA A 186 39.97 -19.67 16.13
C ALA A 186 38.64 -20.28 16.61
N SER A 187 38.68 -21.57 16.91
CA SER A 187 37.61 -22.39 17.48
C SER A 187 37.30 -22.06 18.93
#